data_AF-A0A553V2K3-F1
#
_entry.id   AF-A0A553V2K3-F1
#
_cell.length_a   1.000
_cell.length_b   1.000
_cell.length_c   1.000
_cell.angle_alpha   90.00
_cell.angle_beta   90.00
_cell.angle_gamma   90.00
#
_symmetry.space_group_name_H-M   'P 1'
#
loop_
_entity.id
_entity.type
_entity.pdbx_description
1 polymer ?
#
loop_
_entity_poly.entity_id
_entity_poly.type
_entity_poly.pdbx_seq_one_letter_code
_entity_poly.pdbx_strand_id
1 'polypeptide(L)'
;MNGPVLLRLILGQGERWVIWQPGDLSADVLVCRAGRLAAFTDADEAQIWAAAKNWTLTIGNTCDFTAVLRHLRGEQLQADASALLGIWNLSMDLAQGLLKFGHPVLSRSAALDLLHDQLTALAMPWSVLDQPPQWADLDGGVLEQVMTQATSLFEQQFSAALQA
;
A
#
# COMPACT_ATOMS: atom_id res chain seq x y z
N MET A 1 21.97 4.09 -2.89
CA MET A 1 20.65 3.52 -3.18
C MET A 1 20.11 2.96 -1.88
N ASN A 2 18.87 3.26 -1.53
CA ASN A 2 18.23 2.61 -0.39
C ASN A 2 17.96 1.15 -0.78
N GLY A 3 18.29 0.20 0.08
CA GLY A 3 18.08 -1.23 -0.17
C GLY A 3 16.61 -1.63 -0.02
N PRO A 4 16.27 -2.93 -0.21
CA PRO A 4 14.95 -3.44 0.11
C PRO A 4 14.61 -3.22 1.59
N VAL A 5 13.35 -2.89 1.84
CA VAL A 5 12.81 -2.54 3.16
C VAL A 5 11.78 -3.58 3.57
N LEU A 6 11.89 -4.07 4.80
CA LEU A 6 10.91 -4.94 5.41
C LEU A 6 9.83 -4.09 6.08
N LEU A 7 8.61 -4.14 5.56
CA LEU A 7 7.44 -3.43 6.08
C LEU A 7 6.55 -4.39 6.85
N ARG A 8 5.91 -3.86 7.90
CA ARG A 8 4.87 -4.56 8.66
C ARG A 8 3.51 -4.03 8.24
N LEU A 9 2.67 -4.85 7.63
CA LEU A 9 1.32 -4.49 7.19
C LEU A 9 0.27 -5.07 8.14
N ILE A 10 -0.69 -4.25 8.55
CA ILE A 10 -1.83 -4.68 9.39
C ILE A 10 -3.13 -4.40 8.63
N LEU A 11 -3.89 -5.45 8.35
CA LEU A 11 -5.17 -5.44 7.64
C LEU A 11 -6.20 -6.31 8.39
N GLY A 12 -7.42 -6.41 7.86
CA GLY A 12 -8.52 -7.15 8.50
C GLY A 12 -8.23 -8.63 8.72
N GLN A 13 -7.39 -9.23 7.86
CA GLN A 13 -6.95 -10.63 7.98
C GLN A 13 -5.76 -10.83 8.94
N GLY A 14 -5.27 -9.76 9.56
CA GLY A 14 -4.17 -9.76 10.53
C GLY A 14 -2.90 -9.10 9.99
N GLU A 15 -1.79 -9.38 10.69
CA GLU A 15 -0.47 -8.81 10.43
C GLU A 15 0.35 -9.68 9.47
N ARG A 16 1.06 -9.05 8.54
CA ARG A 16 2.06 -9.71 7.67
C ARG A 16 3.28 -8.82 7.48
N TRP A 17 4.42 -9.47 7.28
CA TRP A 17 5.67 -8.84 6.88
C TRP A 17 5.82 -8.94 5.36
N VAL A 18 6.14 -7.83 4.70
CA VAL A 18 6.32 -7.77 3.24
C VAL A 18 7.59 -7.02 2.90
N ILE A 19 8.16 -7.29 1.73
CA ILE A 19 9.37 -6.61 1.27
C ILE A 19 8.97 -5.59 0.22
N TRP A 20 9.31 -4.33 0.48
CA TRP A 20 9.25 -3.22 -0.47
C TRP A 20 10.64 -2.98 -1.04
N GLN A 21 10.72 -2.66 -2.32
CA GLN A 21 11.99 -2.39 -2.98
C GLN A 21 11.88 -1.11 -3.82
N PRO A 22 12.83 -0.17 -3.69
CA PRO A 22 12.85 0.99 -4.55
C PRO A 22 13.17 0.58 -5.98
N GLY A 23 12.46 1.18 -6.94
CA GLY A 23 12.75 0.98 -8.36
C GLY A 23 13.99 1.79 -8.76
N ASP A 24 15.06 1.10 -9.17
CA ASP A 24 16.34 1.76 -9.48
C ASP A 24 16.22 2.77 -10.66
N LEU A 25 15.25 2.54 -11.56
CA LEU A 25 14.79 3.44 -12.65
C LEU A 25 13.30 3.22 -13.01
N SER A 26 12.58 2.48 -12.17
CA SER A 26 11.18 2.07 -12.36
C SER A 26 10.33 2.55 -11.20
N ALA A 27 9.02 2.35 -11.26
CA ALA A 27 8.18 2.49 -10.07
C ALA A 27 8.66 1.52 -8.96
N ASP A 28 8.46 1.94 -7.72
CA ASP A 28 8.69 1.13 -6.53
C ASP A 28 7.76 -0.08 -6.54
N VAL A 29 8.16 -1.15 -5.84
CA VAL A 29 7.42 -2.42 -5.87
C VAL A 29 7.33 -3.09 -4.53
N LEU A 30 6.18 -3.73 -4.28
CA LEU A 30 6.12 -4.82 -3.33
C LEU A 30 6.56 -6.12 -3.99
N VAL A 31 7.49 -6.81 -3.34
CA VAL A 31 8.13 -8.01 -3.88
C VAL A 31 7.11 -9.13 -4.00
N CYS A 32 6.97 -9.65 -5.22
CA CYS A 32 6.08 -10.74 -5.56
C CYS A 32 6.84 -12.00 -5.97
N ARG A 33 6.29 -13.17 -5.65
CA ARG A 33 6.78 -14.51 -6.01
C ARG A 33 5.64 -15.30 -6.67
N ALA A 34 5.88 -15.81 -7.88
CA ALA A 34 4.94 -16.65 -8.61
C ALA A 34 3.52 -16.03 -8.71
N GLY A 35 3.45 -14.74 -9.05
CA GLY A 35 2.18 -14.01 -9.17
C GLY A 35 1.49 -13.70 -7.85
N ARG A 36 2.18 -13.84 -6.71
CA ARG A 36 1.64 -13.53 -5.38
C ARG A 36 2.56 -12.60 -4.59
N LEU A 37 1.99 -11.79 -3.71
CA LEU A 37 2.78 -11.01 -2.74
C LEU A 37 3.61 -11.96 -1.86
N ALA A 38 4.91 -11.70 -1.72
CA ALA A 38 5.74 -12.39 -0.74
C ALA A 38 5.42 -11.82 0.66
N ALA A 39 4.44 -12.44 1.32
CA ALA A 39 3.98 -12.10 2.66
C ALA A 39 4.40 -13.19 3.66
N PHE A 40 5.00 -12.77 4.77
CA PHE A 40 5.52 -13.64 5.82
C PHE A 40 4.75 -13.42 7.12
N THR A 41 4.64 -14.45 7.94
CA THR A 41 4.00 -14.35 9.27
C THR A 41 4.95 -13.78 10.32
N ASP A 42 6.25 -13.84 10.06
CA ASP A 42 7.31 -13.45 10.96
C ASP A 42 8.41 -12.67 10.20
N ALA A 43 9.11 -11.79 10.91
CA ALA A 43 10.18 -10.97 10.33
C ALA A 43 11.45 -11.78 10.02
N ASP A 44 11.76 -12.79 10.84
CA ASP A 44 12.95 -13.63 10.69
C ASP A 44 12.86 -14.50 9.43
N GLU A 45 11.68 -15.06 9.13
CA GLU A 45 11.36 -15.75 7.87
C GLU A 45 11.65 -14.87 6.66
N ALA A 46 11.21 -13.60 6.70
CA ALA A 46 11.46 -12.64 5.63
C ALA A 46 12.97 -12.35 5.48
N GLN A 47 13.69 -12.22 6.59
CA GLN A 47 15.15 -12.02 6.59
C GLN A 47 15.91 -13.23 6.04
N ILE A 48 15.55 -14.45 6.45
CA ILE A 48 16.14 -15.70 5.94
C ILE A 48 15.90 -15.81 4.43
N TRP A 49 14.67 -15.52 3.98
CA TRP A 49 14.32 -15.54 2.56
C TRP A 49 15.11 -14.51 1.75
N ALA A 50 15.31 -13.30 2.29
CA ALA A 50 16.09 -12.24 1.66
C ALA A 50 17.59 -12.57 1.64
N ALA A 51 18.14 -13.16 2.70
CA ALA A 51 19.53 -13.59 2.76
C ALA A 51 19.87 -14.63 1.68
N ALA A 52 18.95 -15.55 1.39
CA ALA A 52 19.09 -16.51 0.28
C ALA A 52 19.19 -15.84 -1.12
N LYS A 53 18.83 -14.56 -1.23
CA LYS A 53 18.94 -13.74 -2.44
C LYS A 53 20.11 -12.75 -2.39
N ASN A 54 20.97 -12.83 -1.36
CA ASN A 54 22.01 -11.85 -1.05
C ASN A 54 21.45 -10.43 -0.85
N TRP A 55 20.24 -10.33 -0.29
CA TRP A 55 19.64 -9.05 0.06
C TRP A 55 19.83 -8.77 1.56
N THR A 56 20.16 -7.52 1.87
CA THR A 56 20.15 -7.01 3.24
C THR A 56 18.92 -6.12 3.40
N LEU A 57 17.97 -6.56 4.22
CA LEU A 57 16.75 -5.81 4.50
C LEU A 57 17.01 -4.73 5.55
N THR A 58 16.43 -3.55 5.33
CA THR A 58 16.28 -2.54 6.39
C THR A 58 14.89 -2.67 7.00
N ILE A 59 14.74 -2.62 8.32
CA ILE A 59 13.41 -2.60 8.94
C ILE A 59 12.79 -1.23 8.71
N GLY A 60 11.62 -1.21 8.07
CA GLY A 60 10.85 0.00 7.78
C GLY A 60 9.70 0.22 8.75
N ASN A 61 8.76 1.06 8.31
CA ASN A 61 7.61 1.47 9.10
C ASN A 61 6.53 0.37 9.17
N THR A 62 5.68 0.48 10.19
CA THR A 62 4.41 -0.25 10.25
C THR A 62 3.35 0.53 9.47
N CYS A 63 2.66 -0.14 8.55
CA CYS A 63 1.52 0.39 7.83
C CYS A 63 0.25 -0.27 8.37
N ASP A 64 -0.41 0.40 9.30
CA ASP A 64 -1.66 -0.04 9.89
C ASP A 64 -2.85 0.56 9.14
N PHE A 65 -3.59 -0.29 8.45
CA PHE A 65 -4.75 0.10 7.65
C PHE A 65 -6.09 -0.21 8.34
N THR A 66 -6.06 -0.53 9.63
CA THR A 66 -7.27 -0.78 10.42
C THR A 66 -8.23 0.42 10.36
N ALA A 67 -7.72 1.66 10.45
CA ALA A 67 -8.54 2.86 10.34
C ALA A 67 -9.25 2.99 8.97
N VAL A 68 -8.55 2.67 7.88
CA VAL A 68 -9.14 2.66 6.52
C VAL A 68 -10.29 1.65 6.45
N LEU A 69 -10.07 0.44 6.96
CA LEU A 69 -11.10 -0.61 6.96
C LEU A 69 -12.32 -0.23 7.81
N ARG A 70 -12.11 0.39 8.97
CA ARG A 70 -13.20 0.88 9.82
C ARG A 70 -13.99 1.98 9.13
N HIS A 71 -13.32 2.91 8.44
CA HIS A 71 -13.97 3.94 7.66
C HIS A 71 -14.84 3.35 6.54
N LEU A 72 -14.30 2.40 5.75
CA LEU A 72 -15.06 1.74 4.67
C LEU A 72 -16.29 0.96 5.18
N ARG A 73 -16.29 0.51 6.45
CA ARG A 73 -17.46 -0.12 7.08
C ARG A 73 -18.44 0.87 7.70
N GLY A 74 -18.18 2.17 7.61
CA GLY A 74 -18.99 3.22 8.24
C GLY A 74 -18.81 3.31 9.76
N GLU A 75 -17.78 2.68 10.33
CA GLU A 75 -17.50 2.71 11.77
C GLU A 75 -16.74 3.97 12.21
N GLN A 76 -16.22 4.75 11.25
CA GLN A 76 -15.55 6.03 11.47
C GLN A 76 -16.08 7.10 10.52
N LEU A 77 -16.45 8.26 11.08
CA LEU A 77 -16.99 9.40 10.35
C LEU A 77 -15.95 10.12 9.46
N GLN A 78 -14.69 10.12 9.89
CA GLN A 78 -13.59 10.73 9.14
C GLN A 78 -12.49 9.69 8.92
N ALA A 79 -11.97 9.67 7.71
CA ALA A 79 -10.84 8.84 7.35
C ALA A 79 -9.53 9.49 7.79
N ASP A 80 -8.49 8.68 8.00
CA ASP A 80 -7.13 9.17 8.19
C ASP A 80 -6.47 9.34 6.81
N ALA A 81 -6.20 10.60 6.41
CA ALA A 81 -5.60 10.91 5.11
C ALA A 81 -4.24 10.22 4.91
N SER A 82 -3.43 10.10 5.96
CA SER A 82 -2.13 9.44 5.88
C SER A 82 -2.29 7.94 5.65
N ALA A 83 -3.26 7.32 6.32
CA ALA A 83 -3.55 5.90 6.13
C ALA A 83 -4.15 5.62 4.73
N LEU A 84 -5.05 6.48 4.25
CA LEU A 84 -5.63 6.39 2.90
C LEU A 84 -4.57 6.54 1.80
N LEU A 85 -3.68 7.54 1.94
CA LEU A 85 -2.58 7.74 1.00
C LEU A 85 -1.60 6.56 1.06
N GLY A 86 -1.30 6.08 2.26
CA GLY A 86 -0.39 4.94 2.47
C GLY A 86 -0.89 3.67 1.78
N ILE A 87 -2.18 3.32 1.95
CA ILE A 87 -2.73 2.13 1.31
C ILE A 87 -2.86 2.30 -0.21
N TRP A 88 -3.17 3.51 -0.69
CA TRP A 88 -3.15 3.80 -2.12
C TRP A 88 -1.76 3.54 -2.69
N ASN A 89 -0.73 4.20 -2.15
CA ASN A 89 0.65 4.09 -2.66
C ASN A 89 1.13 2.63 -2.66
N LEU A 90 0.95 1.91 -1.55
CA LEU A 90 1.35 0.51 -1.49
C LEU A 90 0.53 -0.39 -2.43
N SER A 91 -0.74 -0.09 -2.69
CA SER A 91 -1.53 -0.85 -3.68
C SER A 91 -1.01 -0.68 -5.10
N MET A 92 -0.48 0.51 -5.43
CA MET A 92 0.18 0.76 -6.71
C MET A 92 1.51 0.01 -6.79
N ASP A 93 2.30 0.01 -5.72
CA ASP A 93 3.56 -0.75 -5.64
C ASP A 93 3.30 -2.27 -5.75
N LEU A 94 2.20 -2.75 -5.17
CA LEU A 94 1.75 -4.13 -5.32
C LEU A 94 1.33 -4.44 -6.76
N ALA A 95 0.48 -3.59 -7.35
CA ALA A 95 0.05 -3.76 -8.73
C ALA A 95 1.25 -3.78 -9.69
N GLN A 96 2.25 -2.93 -9.46
CA GLN A 96 3.50 -2.90 -10.22
C GLN A 96 4.31 -4.19 -10.04
N GLY A 97 4.42 -4.71 -8.80
CA GLY A 97 5.05 -6.01 -8.53
C GLY A 97 4.35 -7.17 -9.22
N LEU A 98 3.01 -7.12 -9.30
CA LEU A 98 2.17 -8.13 -9.95
C LEU A 98 2.15 -8.01 -11.48
N LEU A 99 2.40 -6.83 -12.05
CA LEU A 99 2.39 -6.59 -13.50
C LEU A 99 3.32 -7.52 -14.26
N LYS A 100 4.48 -7.86 -13.68
CA LYS A 100 5.42 -8.84 -14.24
C LYS A 100 4.79 -10.22 -14.49
N PHE A 101 3.67 -10.51 -13.83
CA PHE A 101 2.92 -11.76 -13.92
C PHE A 101 1.60 -11.62 -14.68
N GLY A 102 1.37 -10.50 -15.38
CA GLY A 102 0.19 -10.30 -16.22
C GLY A 102 -1.07 -9.86 -15.48
N HIS A 103 -0.96 -9.35 -14.25
CA HIS A 103 -2.09 -8.77 -13.55
C HIS A 103 -2.50 -7.41 -14.14
N PRO A 104 -3.80 -7.10 -14.19
CA PRO A 104 -4.28 -5.80 -14.64
C PRO A 104 -3.84 -4.69 -13.67
N VAL A 105 -3.35 -3.59 -14.22
CA VAL A 105 -3.01 -2.37 -13.46
C VAL A 105 -4.29 -1.59 -13.21
N LEU A 106 -4.38 -0.92 -12.05
CA LEU A 106 -5.40 0.08 -11.80
C LEU A 106 -5.32 1.17 -12.88
N SER A 107 -6.42 1.47 -13.56
CA SER A 107 -6.45 2.48 -14.62
C SER A 107 -6.15 3.86 -14.04
N ARG A 108 -5.16 4.59 -14.59
CA ARG A 108 -4.93 6.00 -14.24
C ARG A 108 -5.94 6.90 -14.95
N SER A 109 -6.39 7.94 -14.27
CA SER A 109 -7.25 8.99 -14.82
C SER A 109 -6.89 10.32 -14.16
N ALA A 110 -7.18 11.44 -14.84
CA ALA A 110 -6.92 12.77 -14.28
C ALA A 110 -7.67 13.02 -12.94
N ALA A 111 -8.84 12.40 -12.76
CA ALA A 111 -9.58 12.47 -11.50
C ALA A 111 -8.86 11.71 -10.36
N LEU A 112 -8.24 10.57 -10.68
CA LEU A 112 -7.45 9.81 -9.71
C LEU A 112 -6.16 10.54 -9.34
N ASP A 113 -5.49 11.14 -10.32
CA ASP A 113 -4.28 11.93 -10.07
C ASP A 113 -4.60 13.15 -9.19
N LEU A 114 -5.70 13.86 -9.48
CA LEU A 114 -6.16 14.99 -8.64
C LEU A 114 -6.51 14.55 -7.21
N LEU A 115 -7.23 13.43 -7.05
CA LEU A 115 -7.57 12.91 -5.73
C LEU A 115 -6.32 12.49 -4.95
N HIS A 116 -5.34 11.90 -5.62
CA HIS A 116 -4.04 11.55 -5.01
C HIS A 116 -3.29 12.79 -4.54
N ASP A 117 -3.23 13.84 -5.36
CA ASP A 117 -2.62 15.13 -4.98
C ASP A 117 -3.35 15.73 -3.76
N GLN A 118 -4.68 15.67 -3.73
CA GLN A 118 -5.47 16.17 -2.60
C GLN A 118 -5.20 15.38 -1.30
N LEU A 119 -5.14 14.05 -1.37
CA LEU A 119 -4.80 13.21 -0.22
C LEU A 119 -3.36 13.44 0.26
N THR A 120 -2.42 13.62 -0.68
CA THR A 120 -1.03 13.96 -0.37
C THR A 120 -0.95 15.27 0.39
N ALA A 121 -1.67 16.28 -0.08
CA ALA A 121 -1.75 17.58 0.57
C ALA A 121 -2.39 17.51 1.98
N LEU A 122 -3.40 16.66 2.19
CA LEU A 122 -4.01 16.43 3.50
C LEU A 122 -3.09 15.66 4.47
N ALA A 123 -2.23 14.78 3.96
CA ALA A 123 -1.34 13.93 4.76
C ALA A 123 -0.02 14.60 5.16
N MET A 124 0.42 15.64 4.44
CA MET A 124 1.70 16.31 4.71
C MET A 124 1.63 17.39 5.81
N PRO A 125 2.70 17.59 6.59
CA PRO A 125 2.81 18.74 7.49
C PRO A 125 2.81 20.06 6.69
N TRP A 126 2.06 21.05 7.19
CA TRP A 126 1.45 22.16 6.42
C TRP A 126 2.41 23.26 5.92
N SER A 127 3.72 22.98 5.80
CA SER A 127 4.73 23.99 5.43
C SER A 127 4.93 24.18 3.92
N VAL A 128 4.13 23.54 3.06
CA VAL A 128 4.40 23.42 1.62
C VAL A 128 3.25 23.89 0.72
N LEU A 129 2.10 24.31 1.28
CA LEU A 129 0.90 24.64 0.51
C LEU A 129 0.35 26.01 0.88
N ASP A 130 -0.07 26.78 -0.14
CA ASP A 130 -0.75 28.07 0.06
C ASP A 130 -2.10 27.90 0.78
N GLN A 131 -2.86 26.86 0.43
CA GLN A 131 -4.03 26.35 1.17
C GLN A 131 -4.15 24.83 0.95
N PRO A 132 -4.25 23.99 1.99
CA PRO A 132 -4.49 22.56 1.82
C PRO A 132 -5.95 22.29 1.46
N PRO A 133 -6.22 21.21 0.72
CA PRO A 133 -7.58 20.78 0.41
C PRO A 133 -8.33 20.39 1.68
N GLN A 134 -9.64 20.54 1.68
CA GLN A 134 -10.49 20.13 2.79
C GLN A 134 -11.16 18.79 2.47
N TRP A 135 -11.52 18.02 3.51
CA TRP A 135 -12.25 16.76 3.33
C TRP A 135 -13.54 16.88 2.50
N ALA A 136 -14.21 18.04 2.58
CA ALA A 136 -15.43 18.32 1.81
C ALA A 136 -15.18 18.46 0.30
N ASP A 137 -13.94 18.69 -0.12
CA ASP A 137 -13.54 18.87 -1.52
C ASP A 137 -13.14 17.56 -2.21
N LEU A 138 -13.06 16.45 -1.45
CA LEU A 138 -12.74 15.14 -2.00
C LEU A 138 -13.97 14.54 -2.68
N ASP A 139 -13.77 13.94 -3.86
CA ASP A 139 -14.79 13.09 -4.48
C ASP A 139 -14.92 11.78 -3.68
N GLY A 140 -15.88 11.77 -2.76
CA GLY A 140 -16.12 10.62 -1.87
C GLY A 140 -16.41 9.32 -2.61
N GLY A 141 -17.05 9.38 -3.78
CA GLY A 141 -17.36 8.19 -4.58
C GLY A 141 -16.10 7.58 -5.20
N VAL A 142 -15.22 8.42 -5.76
CA VAL A 142 -13.93 7.97 -6.30
C VAL A 142 -13.02 7.48 -5.18
N LEU A 143 -12.98 8.17 -4.05
CA LEU A 143 -12.18 7.76 -2.89
C LEU A 143 -12.60 6.38 -2.39
N GLU A 144 -13.89 6.16 -2.15
CA GLU A 144 -14.41 4.86 -1.70
C GLU A 144 -14.07 3.77 -2.72
N GLN A 145 -14.30 4.02 -4.00
CA GLN A 145 -13.98 3.08 -5.08
C GLN A 145 -12.49 2.68 -5.09
N VAL A 146 -11.56 3.62 -4.92
CA VAL A 146 -10.13 3.32 -4.90
C VAL A 146 -9.74 2.56 -3.64
N MET A 147 -10.26 2.96 -2.49
CA MET A 147 -9.95 2.31 -1.21
C MET A 147 -10.50 0.88 -1.14
N THR A 148 -11.69 0.64 -1.67
CA THR A 148 -12.24 -0.72 -1.80
C THR A 148 -11.37 -1.58 -2.71
N GLN A 149 -10.89 -1.05 -3.83
CA GLN A 149 -10.00 -1.79 -4.73
C GLN A 149 -8.64 -2.08 -4.07
N ALA A 150 -8.04 -1.09 -3.42
CA ALA A 150 -6.75 -1.21 -2.76
C ALA A 150 -6.81 -2.26 -1.63
N THR A 151 -7.80 -2.17 -0.75
CA THR A 151 -8.00 -3.14 0.34
C THR A 151 -8.28 -4.55 -0.19
N SER A 152 -9.17 -4.68 -1.18
CA SER A 152 -9.49 -5.97 -1.81
C SER A 152 -8.27 -6.64 -2.44
N LEU A 153 -7.39 -5.87 -3.09
CA LEU A 153 -6.16 -6.39 -3.68
C LEU A 153 -5.26 -7.03 -2.62
N PHE A 154 -5.04 -6.35 -1.50
CA PHE A 154 -4.23 -6.90 -0.42
C PHE A 154 -4.88 -8.12 0.25
N GLU A 155 -6.19 -8.08 0.52
CA GLU A 155 -6.92 -9.18 1.13
C GLU A 155 -6.87 -10.46 0.29
N GLN A 156 -6.99 -10.34 -1.04
CA GLN A 156 -6.84 -11.47 -1.95
C GLN A 156 -5.43 -12.09 -1.86
N GLN A 157 -4.39 -11.25 -1.80
CA GLN A 157 -3.01 -11.73 -1.69
C GLN A 157 -2.72 -12.40 -0.35
N PHE A 158 -3.27 -11.89 0.75
CA PHE A 158 -3.08 -12.47 2.08
C PHE A 158 -3.82 -13.79 2.25
N SER A 159 -5.05 -13.90 1.73
CA SER A 159 -5.80 -15.15 1.71
C SER A 159 -5.11 -16.23 0.88
N ALA A 160 -4.54 -15.86 -0.27
CA ALA A 160 -3.79 -16.76 -1.11
C ALA A 160 -2.50 -17.27 -0.43
N ALA A 161 -1.83 -16.43 0.36
CA ALA A 161 -0.63 -16.82 1.10
C ALA A 161 -0.91 -17.82 2.23
N LEU A 162 -2.09 -17.81 2.83
CA LEU A 162 -2.50 -18.77 3.87
C LEU A 162 -2.79 -20.19 3.34
N GLN A 163 -3.01 -20.34 2.04
CA GLN A 163 -3.38 -21.62 1.40
C GLN A 163 -2.22 -22.32 0.70
N ALA A 164 -1.02 -21.71 0.69
CA ALA A 164 0.18 -22.19 0.01
C ALA A 164 1.20 -22.74 1.01
#